data_AF-A0A3M2C725-F1
#
_entry.id   AF-A0A3M2C725-F1
#
_cell.length_a   1.000
_cell.length_b   1.000
_cell.length_c   1.000
_cell.angle_alpha   90.00
_cell.angle_beta   90.00
_cell.angle_gamma   90.00
#
_symmetry.space_group_name_H-M   'P 1'
#
loop_
_entity.id
_entity.type
_entity.pdbx_description
1 polymer ?
#
loop_
_entity_poly.entity_id
_entity_poly.type
_entity_poly.pdbx_seq_one_letter_code
_entity_poly.pdbx_strand_id
1 'polypeptide(L)'
;MAAVERRARPVDLRRHRRRSGQRHQLHRRAGGLRRGRRHRRGGADRRDRRQRRGGGGGLDRAPLRAAGGRLHRRPHGAAGEADGPRRGDHLRRHRHRRRQDGGAARGRGDGGRVAGRDRIDHGAGAAPVRLARPAGDGWLVLIGGGELTFGETEAADRAWIAKLPPAGEVGFVPAASGSADYGRHFAIYLDEYFGRRAEIVPIYRRRDARRGKNRRRLAGAAAIYLGGGVAEQLIGALAGSPCLEAIEERLRDGGVVVAIAAAAQAAGSVVRSLYGGATLAGFGWLAGGVVETNFEPGNDRRLRRLLAHPGVSWGLGIPAGRAVLLGPAGRLETAGRSYWLGSAGGDLEPLGDDGEGEGDGRDDAGAPMA
;
A
#
# COMPACT_ATOMS: atom_id res chain seq x y z
N MET A 1 55.35 -41.09 -15.88
CA MET A 1 53.88 -41.02 -15.99
C MET A 1 53.45 -39.62 -15.59
N ALA A 2 53.14 -38.78 -16.58
CA ALA A 2 52.86 -37.36 -16.43
C ALA A 2 51.40 -37.11 -16.08
N ALA A 3 51.13 -36.34 -15.03
CA ALA A 3 49.80 -35.84 -14.68
C ALA A 3 49.73 -34.34 -14.97
N VAL A 4 48.82 -33.99 -15.88
CA VAL A 4 48.64 -32.67 -16.48
C VAL A 4 47.75 -31.79 -15.59
N GLU A 5 48.31 -30.68 -15.11
CA GLU A 5 47.57 -29.58 -14.47
C GLU A 5 46.62 -28.91 -15.49
N ARG A 6 45.32 -28.90 -15.19
CA ARG A 6 44.32 -28.13 -15.96
C ARG A 6 44.12 -26.76 -15.32
N ARG A 7 44.73 -25.73 -15.94
CA ARG A 7 44.42 -24.31 -15.68
C ARG A 7 43.06 -23.95 -16.29
N ALA A 8 42.16 -23.42 -15.45
CA ALA A 8 40.89 -22.83 -15.89
C ALA A 8 41.15 -21.50 -16.62
N ARG A 9 40.53 -21.33 -17.80
CA ARG A 9 40.54 -20.10 -18.59
C ARG A 9 39.34 -19.20 -18.20
N PRO A 10 39.49 -17.87 -18.21
CA PRO A 10 38.40 -16.94 -17.95
C PRO A 10 37.43 -16.85 -19.15
N VAL A 11 36.13 -16.78 -18.86
CA VAL A 11 35.07 -16.61 -19.86
C VAL A 11 34.84 -15.11 -20.10
N ASP A 12 35.18 -14.67 -21.30
CA ASP A 12 34.85 -13.34 -21.84
C ASP A 12 33.33 -13.14 -21.97
N LEU A 13 32.77 -12.22 -21.18
CA LEU A 13 31.39 -11.75 -21.37
C LEU A 13 31.35 -10.70 -22.50
N ARG A 14 31.14 -11.19 -23.73
CA ARG A 14 30.83 -10.35 -24.89
C ARG A 14 29.47 -9.66 -24.72
N ARG A 15 29.52 -8.33 -24.63
CA ARG A 15 28.39 -7.39 -24.74
C ARG A 15 27.70 -7.53 -26.10
N HIS A 16 26.46 -8.02 -26.12
CA HIS A 16 25.58 -7.90 -27.28
C HIS A 16 24.65 -6.69 -27.15
N ARG A 17 25.04 -5.62 -27.86
CA ARG A 17 24.27 -4.42 -28.15
C ARG A 17 23.15 -4.78 -29.14
N ARG A 18 21.91 -4.98 -28.70
CA ARG A 18 20.77 -5.13 -29.61
C ARG A 18 20.23 -3.76 -30.03
N ARG A 19 20.34 -3.51 -31.33
CA ARG A 19 19.80 -2.34 -32.05
C ARG A 19 18.29 -2.44 -32.17
N SER A 20 17.64 -1.28 -32.04
CA SER A 20 16.26 -1.02 -32.44
C SER A 20 16.15 -0.93 -33.97
N GLY A 21 15.18 -1.64 -34.57
CA GLY A 21 14.73 -1.34 -35.93
C GLY A 21 14.10 -2.52 -36.64
N GLN A 22 12.78 -2.47 -36.82
CA GLN A 22 11.98 -2.89 -38.00
C GLN A 22 10.50 -2.77 -37.60
N ARG A 23 9.79 -1.72 -38.00
CA ARG A 23 9.04 -1.55 -39.26
C ARG A 23 8.22 -2.80 -39.63
N HIS A 24 6.98 -2.85 -39.13
CA HIS A 24 5.92 -3.61 -39.80
C HIS A 24 5.10 -2.68 -40.70
N GLN A 25 5.12 -3.05 -41.97
CA GLN A 25 4.41 -2.46 -43.09
C GLN A 25 2.91 -2.76 -42.95
N LEU A 26 2.07 -1.73 -42.97
CA LEU A 26 0.63 -1.87 -43.12
C LEU A 26 0.32 -2.01 -44.61
N HIS A 27 -0.11 -3.20 -45.02
CA HIS A 27 -0.66 -3.41 -46.36
C HIS A 27 -2.04 -2.75 -46.47
N ARG A 28 -2.08 -1.73 -47.32
CA ARG A 28 -3.29 -1.12 -47.88
C ARG A 28 -3.71 -1.96 -49.11
N ARG A 29 -4.93 -2.50 -49.12
CA ARG A 29 -5.67 -2.78 -50.36
C ARG A 29 -7.14 -2.42 -50.20
N ALA A 30 -7.66 -1.87 -51.28
CA ALA A 30 -8.99 -1.33 -51.49
C ALA A 30 -9.81 -2.27 -52.40
N GLY A 31 -11.14 -2.05 -52.42
CA GLY A 31 -12.11 -2.63 -53.36
C GLY A 31 -13.09 -3.57 -52.66
N GLY A 32 -14.42 -3.46 -52.79
CA GLY A 32 -15.24 -2.64 -53.66
C GLY A 32 -16.72 -2.67 -53.22
N LEU A 33 -17.46 -1.72 -53.77
CA LEU A 33 -18.87 -1.41 -53.52
C LEU A 33 -19.82 -2.58 -53.82
N ARG A 34 -20.90 -2.72 -53.02
CA ARG A 34 -22.24 -3.03 -53.55
C ARG A 34 -23.33 -2.27 -52.80
N ARG A 35 -24.16 -1.57 -53.58
CA ARG A 35 -25.36 -0.81 -53.21
C ARG A 35 -26.61 -1.71 -53.29
N GLY A 36 -27.58 -1.45 -52.42
CA GLY A 36 -29.04 -1.66 -52.58
C GLY A 36 -29.75 -1.05 -51.36
N ARG A 37 -30.53 0.04 -51.41
CA ARG A 37 -31.92 0.28 -51.95
C ARG A 37 -32.89 -0.85 -51.56
N ARG A 38 -34.10 -0.66 -51.02
CA ARG A 38 -35.00 0.43 -50.54
C ARG A 38 -36.09 -0.31 -49.71
N HIS A 39 -36.75 0.26 -48.70
CA HIS A 39 -38.15 0.75 -48.70
C HIS A 39 -38.55 0.95 -47.22
N ARG A 40 -38.91 2.15 -46.72
CA ARG A 40 -40.22 2.83 -46.71
C ARG A 40 -41.37 2.07 -46.01
N ARG A 41 -41.81 2.60 -44.86
CA ARG A 41 -43.18 2.85 -44.31
C ARG A 41 -42.97 3.22 -42.82
N GLY A 42 -43.57 4.21 -42.17
CA GLY A 42 -44.75 5.06 -42.43
C GLY A 42 -45.57 5.12 -41.13
N GLY A 43 -45.91 6.34 -40.64
CA GLY A 43 -46.80 6.59 -39.49
C GLY A 43 -46.06 7.25 -38.31
N ALA A 44 -46.03 8.57 -38.13
CA ALA A 44 -47.12 9.51 -37.81
C ALA A 44 -47.78 9.19 -36.45
N ASP A 45 -47.42 9.96 -35.41
CA ASP A 45 -48.46 10.52 -34.56
C ASP A 45 -48.13 11.95 -34.09
N ARG A 46 -49.14 12.79 -34.22
CA ARG A 46 -49.20 14.23 -33.92
C ARG A 46 -49.94 14.39 -32.60
N ARG A 47 -49.44 15.25 -31.71
CA ARG A 47 -50.18 16.16 -30.79
C ARG A 47 -49.14 16.90 -29.95
N ASP A 48 -48.75 18.12 -30.28
CA ASP A 48 -49.49 19.39 -30.14
C ASP A 48 -49.89 19.70 -28.69
N ARG A 49 -49.02 20.43 -27.98
CA ARG A 49 -49.40 21.47 -27.01
C ARG A 49 -48.39 22.63 -27.06
N ARG A 50 -48.65 23.48 -28.05
CA ARG A 50 -48.69 24.96 -27.97
C ARG A 50 -48.19 25.65 -26.68
N GLN A 51 -47.34 26.65 -26.95
CA GLN A 51 -47.38 28.04 -26.46
C GLN A 51 -46.84 28.36 -25.05
N ARG A 52 -45.68 29.04 -25.03
CA ARG A 52 -45.51 30.48 -24.72
C ARG A 52 -44.06 30.88 -25.10
N ARG A 53 -43.87 31.72 -26.13
CA ARG A 53 -43.60 33.19 -26.05
C ARG A 53 -42.31 33.49 -25.25
N GLY A 54 -41.30 34.21 -25.71
CA GLY A 54 -41.02 35.01 -26.93
C GLY A 54 -39.52 35.38 -26.87
N GLY A 55 -38.86 35.60 -28.02
CA GLY A 55 -38.50 36.95 -28.52
C GLY A 55 -37.15 37.40 -27.94
N GLY A 56 -36.14 37.84 -28.68
CA GLY A 56 -35.97 38.15 -30.10
C GLY A 56 -34.52 38.64 -30.27
N GLY A 57 -34.12 38.94 -31.51
CA GLY A 57 -32.84 39.61 -31.77
C GLY A 57 -32.08 39.00 -32.94
N GLY A 58 -32.62 39.17 -34.15
CA GLY A 58 -31.85 38.97 -35.37
C GLY A 58 -30.97 40.18 -35.63
N LEU A 59 -29.77 39.94 -36.17
CA LEU A 59 -29.04 40.92 -36.97
C LEU A 59 -28.44 40.21 -38.19
N ASP A 60 -28.97 40.66 -39.33
CA ASP A 60 -28.48 40.74 -40.70
C ASP A 60 -27.14 40.11 -41.09
N ARG A 61 -27.23 39.30 -42.15
CA ARG A 61 -26.14 39.01 -43.08
C ARG A 61 -26.26 39.93 -44.30
N ALA A 62 -25.19 40.66 -44.59
CA ALA A 62 -24.85 41.04 -45.96
C ALA A 62 -23.33 40.85 -46.20
N PRO A 63 -22.88 40.54 -47.44
CA PRO A 63 -21.56 39.99 -47.69
C PRO A 63 -20.65 40.94 -48.48
N LEU A 64 -19.41 41.18 -48.04
CA LEU A 64 -18.41 41.83 -48.90
C LEU A 64 -16.97 41.31 -48.65
N ARG A 65 -16.44 40.74 -49.74
CA ARG A 65 -15.08 40.90 -50.31
C ARG A 65 -13.83 40.73 -49.44
N ALA A 66 -13.10 39.67 -49.83
CA ALA A 66 -11.66 39.62 -50.10
C ALA A 66 -10.80 40.84 -49.74
N ALA A 67 -9.83 40.63 -48.83
CA ALA A 67 -8.50 41.20 -48.89
C ALA A 67 -7.54 40.31 -48.08
N GLY A 68 -6.45 39.87 -48.70
CA GLY A 68 -5.38 39.13 -48.05
C GLY A 68 -4.51 40.01 -47.17
N GLY A 69 -3.68 39.39 -46.31
CA GLY A 69 -2.59 40.11 -45.66
C GLY A 69 -2.04 39.47 -44.39
N ARG A 70 -0.84 38.91 -44.55
CA ARG A 70 0.31 38.99 -43.63
C ARG A 70 0.23 38.25 -42.29
N LEU A 71 0.93 37.11 -42.29
CA LEU A 71 1.49 36.47 -41.10
C LEU A 71 2.58 37.37 -40.49
N HIS A 72 2.34 37.86 -39.27
CA HIS A 72 3.38 38.46 -38.44
C HIS A 72 4.13 37.36 -37.68
N ARG A 73 5.35 37.04 -38.15
CA ARG A 73 6.39 36.36 -37.34
C ARG A 73 6.83 37.31 -36.23
N ARG A 74 6.69 36.89 -34.97
CA ARG A 74 7.41 37.50 -33.84
C ARG A 74 8.81 36.89 -33.75
N PRO A 75 9.89 37.69 -33.73
CA PRO A 75 11.23 37.19 -33.43
C PRO A 75 11.40 36.96 -31.92
N HIS A 76 12.24 35.97 -31.61
CA HIS A 76 12.62 35.52 -30.28
C HIS A 76 13.20 36.65 -29.43
N GLY A 77 12.60 36.90 -28.26
CA GLY A 77 13.18 37.71 -27.19
C GLY A 77 14.13 36.87 -26.33
N ALA A 78 15.28 37.45 -25.99
CA ALA A 78 16.34 36.83 -25.20
C ALA A 78 15.90 36.53 -23.76
N ALA A 79 16.47 35.46 -23.19
CA ALA A 79 16.31 35.06 -21.80
C ALA A 79 17.01 36.06 -20.87
N GLY A 80 16.28 36.59 -19.89
CA GLY A 80 16.83 37.41 -18.82
C GLY A 80 17.65 36.58 -17.83
N GLU A 81 18.67 37.22 -17.25
CA GLU A 81 19.63 36.66 -16.30
C GLU A 81 19.01 36.23 -14.97
N ALA A 82 19.68 35.30 -14.30
CA ALA A 82 19.28 34.71 -13.02
C ALA A 82 19.62 35.63 -11.84
N ASP A 83 18.63 35.94 -11.02
CA ASP A 83 18.80 36.62 -9.73
C ASP A 83 19.62 35.74 -8.76
N GLY A 84 20.69 36.32 -8.24
CA GLY A 84 21.63 35.68 -7.30
C GLY A 84 21.07 35.48 -5.87
N PRO A 85 21.78 34.68 -5.05
CA PRO A 85 21.31 34.25 -3.73
C PRO A 85 21.43 35.35 -2.68
N ARG A 86 20.30 35.71 -2.06
CA ARG A 86 20.26 36.55 -0.86
C ARG A 86 20.70 35.74 0.36
N ARG A 87 21.89 36.08 0.88
CA ARG A 87 22.37 35.69 2.21
C ARG A 87 21.58 36.44 3.28
N GLY A 88 21.16 35.72 4.33
CA GLY A 88 20.52 36.30 5.51
C GLY A 88 20.98 35.55 6.75
N ASP A 89 22.05 36.04 7.36
CA ASP A 89 22.59 35.58 8.64
C ASP A 89 21.77 36.14 9.81
N HIS A 90 21.21 35.27 10.64
CA HIS A 90 20.72 35.64 11.97
C HIS A 90 21.27 34.70 13.04
N LEU A 91 22.39 35.14 13.60
CA LEU A 91 22.90 34.76 14.91
C LEU A 91 21.87 35.10 15.99
N ARG A 92 21.37 34.12 16.74
CA ARG A 92 20.92 34.35 18.12
C ARG A 92 21.37 33.24 19.08
N ARG A 93 22.20 33.71 20.00
CA ARG A 93 22.80 33.03 21.15
C ARG A 93 21.71 32.59 22.13
N HIS A 94 21.68 31.32 22.51
CA HIS A 94 21.03 30.87 23.75
C HIS A 94 22.08 30.57 24.81
N ARG A 95 21.96 31.29 25.93
CA ARG A 95 22.81 31.24 27.11
C ARG A 95 22.49 29.98 27.92
N HIS A 96 23.51 29.18 28.23
CA HIS A 96 23.44 28.17 29.29
C HIS A 96 23.60 28.86 30.66
N ARG A 97 22.58 28.77 31.51
CA ARG A 97 22.70 29.06 32.95
C ARG A 97 23.04 27.77 33.68
N ARG A 98 24.18 27.81 34.36
CA ARG A 98 24.60 26.91 35.43
C ARG A 98 23.53 26.85 36.54
N ARG A 99 23.30 25.66 37.08
CA ARG A 99 22.94 25.45 38.48
C ARG A 99 23.85 24.35 39.03
N GLN A 100 24.79 24.77 39.86
CA GLN A 100 25.34 23.98 40.96
C GLN A 100 24.38 24.12 42.13
N ASP A 101 24.25 23.06 42.92
CA ASP A 101 23.91 22.93 44.36
C ASP A 101 23.66 21.42 44.54
N GLY A 102 24.28 20.63 45.43
CA GLY A 102 24.93 20.91 46.71
C GLY A 102 24.23 20.08 47.80
N GLY A 103 24.95 19.18 48.47
CA GLY A 103 24.53 18.49 49.72
C GLY A 103 24.48 16.96 49.59
N ALA A 104 25.41 16.20 50.19
CA ALA A 104 25.45 15.77 51.61
C ALA A 104 24.49 14.60 51.88
N ALA A 105 24.76 13.53 52.64
CA ALA A 105 25.92 12.99 53.35
C ALA A 105 25.49 11.60 53.90
N ARG A 106 26.47 10.74 54.29
CA ARG A 106 26.36 9.59 55.23
C ARG A 106 25.54 8.38 54.73
N GLY A 107 25.90 7.12 54.94
CA GLY A 107 26.97 6.46 55.69
C GLY A 107 26.63 4.96 55.86
N ARG A 108 27.61 4.18 56.35
CA ARG A 108 27.54 2.77 56.84
C ARG A 108 27.28 1.72 55.73
N GLY A 109 27.98 0.59 55.64
CA GLY A 109 28.59 -0.23 56.68
C GLY A 109 27.79 -1.53 56.80
N ASP A 110 28.48 -2.66 56.59
CA ASP A 110 28.10 -4.06 56.84
C ASP A 110 27.15 -4.82 55.90
N GLY A 111 27.76 -5.79 55.19
CA GLY A 111 27.70 -7.18 55.64
C GLY A 111 26.33 -7.86 55.67
N GLY A 112 25.96 -8.51 54.56
CA GLY A 112 24.84 -9.44 54.54
C GLY A 112 24.95 -10.42 53.38
N ARG A 113 25.54 -11.60 53.63
CA ARG A 113 25.35 -12.78 52.79
C ARG A 113 23.87 -13.15 52.81
N VAL A 114 23.21 -13.17 51.65
CA VAL A 114 21.93 -13.85 51.47
C VAL A 114 22.04 -14.74 50.25
N ALA A 115 21.96 -16.04 50.51
CA ALA A 115 21.74 -17.09 49.54
C ALA A 115 20.31 -17.02 49.01
N GLY A 116 20.12 -17.38 47.74
CA GLY A 116 18.79 -17.52 47.15
C GLY A 116 18.74 -16.96 45.75
N ARG A 117 19.19 -17.74 44.76
CA ARG A 117 18.80 -17.56 43.37
C ARG A 117 17.32 -17.92 43.27
N ASP A 118 16.45 -16.95 43.48
CA ASP A 118 15.07 -17.06 43.05
C ASP A 118 15.04 -16.89 41.54
N ARG A 119 14.59 -17.96 40.88
CA ARG A 119 14.19 -17.98 39.49
C ARG A 119 13.24 -16.81 39.28
N ILE A 120 13.63 -15.90 38.38
CA ILE A 120 12.70 -14.96 37.80
C ILE A 120 11.71 -15.82 37.02
N ASP A 121 10.53 -15.99 37.59
CA ASP A 121 9.38 -16.57 36.90
C ASP A 121 9.07 -15.72 35.66
N HIS A 122 9.55 -16.20 34.51
CA HIS A 122 9.01 -15.82 33.21
C HIS A 122 7.59 -16.38 33.10
N GLY A 123 6.59 -15.70 33.65
CA GLY A 123 5.26 -16.30 33.64
C GLY A 123 4.11 -15.51 34.26
N ALA A 124 4.21 -14.18 34.39
CA ALA A 124 3.01 -13.39 34.66
C ALA A 124 2.36 -13.01 33.32
N GLY A 125 1.51 -13.90 32.82
CA GLY A 125 0.82 -13.74 31.54
C GLY A 125 0.04 -12.43 31.48
N ALA A 126 0.50 -11.51 30.63
CA ALA A 126 -0.30 -10.39 30.18
C ALA A 126 -1.60 -10.95 29.60
N ALA A 127 -2.74 -10.42 30.04
CA ALA A 127 -4.04 -10.82 29.50
C ALA A 127 -3.99 -10.70 27.97
N PRO A 128 -4.55 -11.65 27.22
CA PRO A 128 -4.44 -11.64 25.77
C PRO A 128 -5.02 -10.35 25.21
N VAL A 129 -4.18 -9.58 24.51
CA VAL A 129 -4.59 -8.33 23.85
C VAL A 129 -5.71 -8.66 22.86
N ARG A 130 -6.94 -8.27 23.18
CA ARG A 130 -8.09 -8.42 22.29
C ARG A 130 -8.20 -7.20 21.40
N LEU A 131 -7.78 -7.35 20.14
CA LEU A 131 -7.90 -6.30 19.14
C LEU A 131 -9.29 -6.33 18.51
N ALA A 132 -9.95 -5.17 18.47
CA ALA A 132 -11.23 -5.03 17.79
C ALA A 132 -11.05 -5.19 16.27
N ARG A 133 -11.95 -5.95 15.64
CA ARG A 133 -11.95 -6.26 14.21
C ARG A 133 -13.37 -6.31 13.67
N PRO A 134 -13.59 -6.33 12.34
CA PRO A 134 -14.92 -6.53 11.78
C PRO A 134 -15.48 -7.89 12.22
N ALA A 135 -16.77 -7.92 12.54
CA ALA A 135 -17.47 -9.17 12.84
C ALA A 135 -17.43 -10.12 11.63
N GLY A 136 -17.35 -11.42 11.91
CA GLY A 136 -17.35 -12.48 10.90
C GLY A 136 -16.17 -13.43 11.02
N ASP A 137 -16.13 -14.37 10.08
CA ASP A 137 -15.24 -15.54 10.15
C ASP A 137 -14.00 -15.41 9.24
N GLY A 138 -13.76 -14.24 8.66
CA GLY A 138 -12.63 -14.00 7.76
C GLY A 138 -11.34 -13.55 8.46
N TRP A 139 -10.25 -13.55 7.72
CA TRP A 139 -8.95 -13.03 8.15
C TRP A 139 -8.71 -11.62 7.61
N LEU A 140 -8.36 -10.69 8.50
CA LEU A 140 -7.81 -9.38 8.15
C LEU A 140 -6.31 -9.41 8.41
N VAL A 141 -5.51 -9.24 7.37
CA VAL A 141 -4.04 -9.28 7.44
C VAL A 141 -3.49 -7.89 7.17
N LEU A 142 -2.71 -7.38 8.12
CA LEU A 142 -2.11 -6.06 8.08
C LEU A 142 -0.60 -6.22 7.94
N ILE A 143 -0.05 -5.84 6.80
CA ILE A 143 1.39 -5.91 6.52
C ILE A 143 1.99 -4.51 6.63
N GLY A 144 3.09 -4.39 7.38
CA GLY A 144 3.71 -3.09 7.67
C GLY A 144 4.34 -2.41 6.45
N GLY A 145 4.54 -3.13 5.34
CA GLY A 145 5.22 -2.63 4.15
C GLY A 145 6.33 -3.59 3.73
N GLY A 146 7.23 -3.10 2.89
CA GLY A 146 8.31 -3.89 2.30
C GLY A 146 8.18 -4.02 0.78
N GLU A 147 9.31 -4.30 0.13
CA GLU A 147 9.40 -4.51 -1.31
C GLU A 147 9.15 -5.98 -1.67
N LEU A 148 8.17 -6.21 -2.54
CA LEU A 148 7.79 -7.54 -3.01
C LEU A 148 8.93 -8.20 -3.78
N THR A 149 9.59 -7.42 -4.65
CA THR A 149 10.57 -7.92 -5.61
C THR A 149 11.83 -8.49 -4.96
N PHE A 150 12.11 -8.11 -3.71
CA PHE A 150 13.25 -8.59 -2.93
C PHE A 150 12.86 -9.56 -1.81
N GLY A 151 11.60 -10.01 -1.78
CA GLY A 151 11.13 -10.99 -0.80
C GLY A 151 11.01 -10.44 0.63
N GLU A 152 11.06 -9.12 0.84
CA GLU A 152 10.97 -8.54 2.19
C GLU A 152 9.67 -8.92 2.91
N THR A 153 8.61 -9.16 2.15
CA THR A 153 7.29 -9.55 2.65
C THR A 153 7.07 -11.06 2.71
N GLU A 154 8.03 -11.90 2.32
CA GLU A 154 7.82 -13.33 2.11
C GLU A 154 7.25 -14.05 3.34
N ALA A 155 7.77 -13.75 4.54
CA ALA A 155 7.27 -14.35 5.78
C ALA A 155 5.81 -13.95 6.08
N ALA A 156 5.47 -12.68 5.89
CA ALA A 156 4.10 -12.19 6.00
C ALA A 156 3.19 -12.83 4.94
N ASP A 157 3.69 -12.98 3.72
CA ASP A 157 2.91 -13.51 2.61
C ASP A 157 2.64 -15.02 2.77
N ARG A 158 3.64 -15.78 3.20
CA ARG A 158 3.49 -17.18 3.58
C ARG A 158 2.43 -17.39 4.65
N ALA A 159 2.37 -16.50 5.66
CA ALA A 159 1.44 -16.62 6.77
C ALA A 159 -0.03 -16.48 6.34
N TRP A 160 -0.37 -15.54 5.45
CA TRP A 160 -1.75 -15.41 4.96
C TRP A 160 -2.10 -16.40 3.87
N ILE A 161 -1.13 -16.82 3.03
CA ILE A 161 -1.35 -17.87 2.03
C ILE A 161 -1.73 -19.19 2.69
N ALA A 162 -1.15 -19.50 3.86
CA ALA A 162 -1.53 -20.67 4.65
C ALA A 162 -3.00 -20.67 5.12
N LYS A 163 -3.70 -19.52 5.04
CA LYS A 163 -5.13 -19.42 5.36
C LYS A 163 -6.04 -19.64 4.14
N LEU A 164 -5.47 -19.83 2.95
CA LEU A 164 -6.23 -19.94 1.71
C LEU A 164 -6.53 -21.39 1.31
N PRO A 165 -7.66 -21.61 0.62
CA PRO A 165 -7.87 -22.85 -0.09
C PRO A 165 -6.82 -23.02 -1.22
N PRO A 166 -6.49 -24.27 -1.62
CA PRO A 166 -5.53 -24.55 -2.70
C PRO A 166 -5.93 -23.99 -4.07
N ALA A 167 -7.22 -23.77 -4.31
CA ALA A 167 -7.76 -23.24 -5.56
C ALA A 167 -8.20 -21.77 -5.44
N GLY A 168 -8.27 -21.09 -6.59
CA GLY A 168 -8.76 -19.72 -6.72
C GLY A 168 -7.66 -18.66 -6.76
N GLU A 169 -7.95 -17.56 -7.47
CA GLU A 169 -7.02 -16.47 -7.69
C GLU A 169 -7.09 -15.42 -6.59
N VAL A 170 -5.97 -14.73 -6.35
CA VAL A 170 -5.91 -13.57 -5.45
C VAL A 170 -6.29 -12.31 -6.24
N GLY A 171 -7.35 -11.62 -5.82
CA GLY A 171 -7.76 -10.36 -6.42
C GLY A 171 -6.89 -9.22 -5.91
N PHE A 172 -6.07 -8.61 -6.77
CA PHE A 172 -5.18 -7.50 -6.40
C PHE A 172 -5.80 -6.14 -6.75
N VAL A 173 -5.87 -5.23 -5.78
CA VAL A 173 -6.40 -3.87 -5.92
C VAL A 173 -5.25 -2.84 -5.86
N PRO A 174 -4.90 -2.17 -6.98
CA PRO A 174 -3.77 -1.23 -7.07
C PRO A 174 -4.13 0.20 -6.64
N ALA A 175 -5.30 0.42 -6.05
CA ALA A 175 -5.89 1.75 -5.88
C ALA A 175 -5.03 2.74 -5.07
N ALA A 176 -4.25 2.25 -4.10
CA ALA A 176 -3.39 3.11 -3.30
C ALA A 176 -2.19 3.66 -4.10
N SER A 177 -1.62 2.88 -5.02
CA SER A 177 -0.48 3.33 -5.84
C SER A 177 -0.91 4.03 -7.12
N GLY A 178 -2.10 3.70 -7.64
CA GLY A 178 -2.54 4.12 -8.96
C GLY A 178 -1.80 3.44 -10.11
N SER A 179 -0.89 2.49 -9.84
CA SER A 179 0.00 1.89 -10.83
C SER A 179 -0.50 0.53 -11.30
N ALA A 180 -0.67 0.38 -12.61
CA ALA A 180 -0.96 -0.90 -13.25
C ALA A 180 0.24 -1.88 -13.20
N ASP A 181 1.46 -1.34 -13.17
CA ASP A 181 2.70 -2.13 -13.15
C ASP A 181 2.87 -2.85 -11.82
N TYR A 182 2.44 -2.21 -10.73
CA TYR A 182 2.50 -2.81 -9.41
C TYR A 182 1.71 -4.12 -9.32
N GLY A 183 0.49 -4.14 -9.89
CA GLY A 183 -0.30 -5.37 -9.95
C GLY A 183 0.34 -6.46 -10.79
N ARG A 184 1.11 -6.11 -11.83
CA ARG A 184 1.85 -7.07 -12.64
C ARG A 184 3.04 -7.66 -11.88
N HIS A 185 3.80 -6.83 -11.18
CA HIS A 185 4.92 -7.28 -10.34
C HIS A 185 4.41 -8.17 -9.20
N PHE A 186 3.29 -7.81 -8.57
CA PHE A 186 2.66 -8.67 -7.56
C PHE A 186 2.24 -10.02 -8.12
N ALA A 187 1.65 -10.06 -9.31
CA ALA A 187 1.25 -11.33 -9.93
C ALA A 187 2.45 -12.22 -10.25
N ILE A 188 3.56 -11.65 -10.74
CA ILE A 188 4.81 -12.39 -11.00
C ILE A 188 5.38 -12.92 -9.69
N TYR A 189 5.53 -12.06 -8.68
CA TYR A 189 6.00 -12.44 -7.35
C TYR A 189 5.19 -13.60 -6.75
N LEU A 190 3.87 -13.49 -6.79
CA LEU A 190 2.99 -14.49 -6.19
C LEU A 190 3.06 -15.85 -6.93
N ASP A 191 3.25 -15.83 -8.24
CA ASP A 191 3.43 -17.04 -9.06
C ASP A 191 4.81 -17.68 -8.80
N GLU A 192 5.89 -16.89 -8.85
CA GLU A 192 7.26 -17.38 -8.72
C GLU A 192 7.57 -17.92 -7.31
N TYR A 193 7.11 -17.22 -6.25
CA TYR A 193 7.46 -17.58 -4.86
C TYR A 193 6.46 -18.53 -4.21
N PHE A 194 5.20 -18.55 -4.67
CA PHE A 194 4.14 -19.32 -4.01
C PHE A 194 3.31 -20.19 -4.94
N GLY A 195 3.54 -20.16 -6.26
CA GLY A 195 2.74 -20.91 -7.23
C GLY A 195 1.26 -20.47 -7.25
N ARG A 196 0.99 -19.20 -6.94
CA ARG A 196 -0.36 -18.65 -6.78
C ARG A 196 -0.61 -17.55 -7.82
N ARG A 197 -1.76 -17.63 -8.48
CA ARG A 197 -2.17 -16.63 -9.48
C ARG A 197 -2.86 -15.43 -8.83
N ALA A 198 -2.63 -14.25 -9.41
CA ALA A 198 -3.35 -13.04 -9.06
C ALA A 198 -4.13 -12.46 -10.26
N GLU A 199 -5.39 -12.08 -10.04
CA GLU A 199 -6.14 -11.24 -10.96
C GLU A 199 -5.99 -9.78 -10.56
N ILE A 200 -5.52 -8.92 -11.47
CA ILE A 200 -5.52 -7.47 -11.25
C ILE A 200 -6.95 -6.95 -11.40
N VAL A 201 -7.52 -6.45 -10.30
CA VAL A 201 -8.82 -5.79 -10.27
C VAL A 201 -8.61 -4.29 -10.50
N PRO A 202 -8.94 -3.76 -11.70
CA PRO A 202 -8.53 -2.42 -12.13
C PRO A 202 -9.39 -1.32 -11.47
N ILE A 203 -9.19 -1.11 -10.18
CA ILE A 203 -9.77 -0.03 -9.39
C ILE A 203 -8.65 0.97 -9.14
N TYR A 204 -8.75 2.14 -9.76
CA TYR A 204 -7.77 3.23 -9.62
C TYR A 204 -8.40 4.51 -9.05
N ARG A 205 -9.72 4.57 -9.01
CA ARG A 205 -10.52 5.72 -8.58
C ARG A 205 -11.97 5.31 -8.34
N ARG A 206 -12.74 6.23 -7.77
CA ARG A 206 -14.13 6.00 -7.35
C ARG A 206 -15.05 5.40 -8.40
N ARG A 207 -14.95 5.85 -9.66
CA ARG A 207 -15.81 5.33 -10.74
C ARG A 207 -15.56 3.86 -11.05
N ASP A 208 -14.34 3.38 -10.83
CA ASP A 208 -13.96 2.01 -11.14
C ASP A 208 -14.45 1.05 -10.06
N ALA A 209 -14.50 1.50 -8.80
CA ALA A 209 -15.07 0.76 -7.66
C ALA A 209 -16.60 0.66 -7.70
N ARG A 210 -17.27 1.49 -8.50
CA ARG A 210 -18.73 1.41 -8.75
C ARG A 210 -19.10 0.44 -9.88
N ARG A 211 -18.11 -0.10 -10.61
CA ARG A 211 -18.38 -1.02 -11.71
C ARG A 211 -18.73 -2.40 -11.18
N GLY A 212 -19.92 -2.89 -11.52
CA GLY A 212 -20.35 -4.25 -11.14
C GLY A 212 -19.38 -5.36 -11.58
N LYS A 213 -18.64 -5.16 -12.68
CA LYS A 213 -17.59 -6.11 -13.11
C LYS A 213 -16.46 -6.24 -12.07
N ASN A 214 -16.01 -5.12 -11.47
CA ASN A 214 -14.96 -5.16 -10.47
C ASN A 214 -15.47 -5.75 -9.15
N ARG A 215 -16.71 -5.45 -8.75
CA ARG A 215 -17.37 -6.12 -7.62
C ARG A 215 -17.37 -7.65 -7.79
N ARG A 216 -17.80 -8.14 -8.96
CA ARG A 216 -17.84 -9.59 -9.25
C ARG A 216 -16.46 -10.25 -9.20
N ARG A 217 -15.41 -9.56 -9.64
CA ARG A 217 -14.02 -10.05 -9.53
C ARG A 217 -13.61 -10.24 -8.06
N LEU A 218 -13.88 -9.25 -7.21
CA LEU A 218 -13.59 -9.34 -5.78
C LEU A 218 -14.41 -10.45 -5.09
N ALA A 219 -15.69 -10.58 -5.45
CA ALA A 219 -16.55 -11.64 -4.94
C ALA A 219 -16.12 -13.05 -5.38
N GLY A 220 -15.44 -13.19 -6.53
CA GLY A 220 -14.93 -14.46 -7.03
C GLY A 220 -13.53 -14.84 -6.53
N ALA A 221 -12.78 -13.90 -5.95
CA ALA A 221 -11.39 -14.14 -5.54
C ALA A 221 -11.27 -15.00 -4.28
N ALA A 222 -10.25 -15.85 -4.19
CA ALA A 222 -9.96 -16.64 -2.98
C ALA A 222 -9.47 -15.74 -1.83
N ALA A 223 -8.79 -14.65 -2.17
CA ALA A 223 -8.38 -13.59 -1.25
C ALA A 223 -8.41 -12.25 -1.97
N ILE A 224 -8.49 -11.15 -1.21
CA ILE A 224 -8.37 -9.81 -1.75
C ILE A 224 -7.12 -9.16 -1.17
N TYR A 225 -6.20 -8.74 -2.02
CA TYR A 225 -4.96 -8.07 -1.64
C TYR A 225 -5.04 -6.58 -2.03
N LEU A 226 -4.98 -5.69 -1.06
CA LEU A 226 -4.97 -4.24 -1.23
C LEU A 226 -3.53 -3.74 -1.22
N GLY A 227 -3.04 -3.32 -2.39
CA GLY A 227 -1.66 -2.86 -2.56
C GLY A 227 -1.35 -1.57 -1.78
N GLY A 228 -0.07 -1.37 -1.49
CA GLY A 228 0.45 -0.15 -0.86
C GLY A 228 0.45 1.08 -1.78
N GLY A 229 0.77 2.24 -1.21
CA GLY A 229 0.80 3.53 -1.92
C GLY A 229 0.37 4.68 -1.01
N VAL A 230 -0.69 5.40 -1.38
CA VAL A 230 -1.26 6.52 -0.61
C VAL A 230 -2.64 6.15 -0.08
N ALA A 231 -2.82 6.18 1.24
CA ALA A 231 -4.06 5.75 1.88
C ALA A 231 -5.27 6.60 1.47
N GLU A 232 -5.07 7.91 1.32
CA GLU A 232 -6.10 8.85 0.85
C GLU A 232 -6.62 8.50 -0.55
N GLN A 233 -5.75 8.02 -1.45
CA GLN A 233 -6.15 7.58 -2.79
C GLN A 233 -7.00 6.30 -2.72
N LEU A 234 -6.58 5.33 -1.90
CA LEU A 234 -7.33 4.09 -1.66
C LEU A 234 -8.72 4.38 -1.08
N ILE A 235 -8.79 5.19 -0.03
CA ILE A 235 -10.04 5.60 0.62
C ILE A 235 -10.93 6.33 -0.39
N GLY A 236 -10.39 7.31 -1.12
CA GLY A 236 -11.14 8.04 -2.14
C GLY A 236 -11.65 7.15 -3.29
N ALA A 237 -10.95 6.05 -3.60
CA ALA A 237 -11.37 5.08 -4.59
C ALA A 237 -12.46 4.14 -4.10
N LEU A 238 -12.39 3.65 -2.85
CA LEU A 238 -13.26 2.58 -2.35
C LEU A 238 -14.43 3.05 -1.46
N ALA A 239 -14.31 4.19 -0.77
CA ALA A 239 -15.30 4.60 0.23
C ALA A 239 -16.73 4.74 -0.34
N GLY A 240 -17.67 4.06 0.30
CA GLY A 240 -19.08 4.01 -0.09
C GLY A 240 -19.29 3.42 -1.49
N SER A 241 -18.48 2.43 -1.88
CA SER A 241 -18.58 1.76 -3.17
C SER A 241 -18.99 0.29 -3.01
N PRO A 242 -19.65 -0.29 -4.04
CA PRO A 242 -19.96 -1.72 -4.08
C PRO A 242 -18.73 -2.64 -4.02
N CYS A 243 -17.53 -2.16 -4.35
CA CYS A 243 -16.32 -2.94 -4.20
C CYS A 243 -15.83 -2.99 -2.75
N LEU A 244 -16.02 -1.92 -1.96
CA LEU A 244 -15.72 -1.94 -0.53
C LEU A 244 -16.67 -2.90 0.19
N GLU A 245 -17.96 -2.87 -0.14
CA GLU A 245 -18.95 -3.83 0.35
C GLU A 245 -18.51 -5.28 0.09
N ALA A 246 -18.03 -5.58 -1.12
CA ALA A 246 -17.54 -6.93 -1.45
C ALA A 246 -16.27 -7.34 -0.66
N ILE A 247 -15.43 -6.38 -0.30
CA ILE A 247 -14.26 -6.62 0.58
C ILE A 247 -14.73 -6.93 2.00
N GLU A 248 -15.72 -6.20 2.49
CA GLU A 248 -16.29 -6.40 3.83
C GLU A 248 -17.12 -7.70 3.90
N GLU A 249 -17.84 -8.05 2.83
CA GLU A 249 -18.47 -9.37 2.64
C GLU A 249 -17.41 -10.48 2.71
N ARG A 250 -16.26 -10.33 2.07
CA ARG A 250 -15.16 -11.32 2.17
C ARG A 250 -14.69 -11.53 3.60
N LEU A 251 -14.54 -10.46 4.39
CA LEU A 251 -14.18 -10.54 5.81
C LEU A 251 -15.28 -11.18 6.67
N ARG A 252 -16.55 -10.97 6.30
CA ARG A 252 -17.69 -11.53 7.02
C ARG A 252 -17.81 -13.04 6.77
N ASP A 253 -17.65 -13.45 5.51
CA ASP A 253 -18.00 -14.77 5.00
C ASP A 253 -16.85 -15.80 5.07
N GLY A 254 -15.85 -15.59 5.93
CA GLY A 254 -14.78 -16.58 6.12
C GLY A 254 -13.52 -16.39 5.27
N GLY A 255 -13.47 -15.36 4.41
CA GLY A 255 -12.36 -15.19 3.48
C GLY A 255 -11.20 -14.35 4.01
N VAL A 256 -10.18 -14.14 3.16
CA VAL A 256 -8.96 -13.41 3.54
C VAL A 256 -8.89 -12.07 2.81
N VAL A 257 -8.68 -11.00 3.58
CA VAL A 257 -8.35 -9.67 3.07
C VAL A 257 -6.99 -9.25 3.61
N VAL A 258 -6.08 -8.95 2.70
CA VAL A 258 -4.71 -8.52 2.99
C VAL A 258 -4.59 -7.04 2.63
N ALA A 259 -3.98 -6.26 3.51
CA ALA A 259 -3.73 -4.85 3.30
C ALA A 259 -2.26 -4.56 3.67
N ILE A 260 -1.50 -3.96 2.75
CA ILE A 260 -0.09 -3.63 2.97
C ILE A 260 0.14 -2.11 3.02
N ALA A 261 1.03 -1.68 3.91
CA ALA A 261 1.47 -0.30 4.05
C ALA A 261 0.28 0.68 4.16
N ALA A 262 0.14 1.63 3.25
CA ALA A 262 -0.96 2.58 3.24
C ALA A 262 -2.36 1.93 3.26
N ALA A 263 -2.53 0.73 2.68
CA ALA A 263 -3.79 0.01 2.79
C ALA A 263 -4.04 -0.52 4.21
N ALA A 264 -3.00 -0.98 4.91
CA ALA A 264 -3.11 -1.37 6.32
C ALA A 264 -3.45 -0.18 7.21
N GLN A 265 -2.87 1.00 6.93
CA GLN A 265 -3.27 2.25 7.61
C GLN A 265 -4.76 2.53 7.41
N ALA A 266 -5.26 2.40 6.17
CA ALA A 266 -6.66 2.60 5.83
C ALA A 266 -7.64 1.65 6.55
N ALA A 267 -7.19 0.50 7.07
CA ALA A 267 -8.05 -0.36 7.89
C ALA A 267 -8.41 0.25 9.26
N GLY A 268 -7.60 1.20 9.74
CA GLY A 268 -7.82 1.90 11.00
C GLY A 268 -9.05 2.80 11.02
N SER A 269 -9.37 3.34 12.20
CA SER A 269 -10.40 4.35 12.40
C SER A 269 -10.01 5.69 11.75
N VAL A 270 -8.74 6.07 11.86
CA VAL A 270 -8.18 7.28 11.25
C VAL A 270 -6.83 7.02 10.60
N VAL A 271 -6.52 7.82 9.57
CA VAL A 271 -5.24 7.79 8.85
C VAL A 271 -4.67 9.19 8.73
N ARG A 272 -3.36 9.31 8.73
CA ARG A 272 -2.68 10.58 8.44
C ARG A 272 -2.78 10.92 6.96
N SER A 273 -3.28 12.12 6.62
CA SER A 273 -3.16 12.65 5.26
C SER A 273 -1.72 13.04 4.95
N LEU A 274 -1.27 12.75 3.73
CA LEU A 274 0.03 13.21 3.23
C LEU A 274 0.00 14.67 2.78
N TYR A 275 -1.17 15.22 2.44
CA TYR A 275 -1.29 16.52 1.78
C TYR A 275 -1.67 17.66 2.72
N GLY A 276 -2.24 17.37 3.89
CA GLY A 276 -2.82 18.41 4.75
C GLY A 276 -2.44 18.36 6.22
N GLY A 277 -1.62 17.39 6.66
CA GLY A 277 -1.28 17.19 8.08
C GLY A 277 -2.46 16.79 8.99
N ALA A 278 -3.69 16.90 8.50
CA ALA A 278 -4.92 16.44 9.13
C ALA A 278 -5.05 14.91 9.05
N THR A 279 -5.92 14.38 9.91
CA THR A 279 -6.39 13.00 9.85
C THR A 279 -7.60 12.87 8.92
N LEU A 280 -7.74 11.71 8.31
CA LEU A 280 -8.88 11.29 7.52
C LEU A 280 -9.52 10.07 8.19
N ALA A 281 -10.82 9.89 8.00
CA ALA A 281 -11.46 8.62 8.38
C ALA A 281 -10.88 7.48 7.52
N GLY A 282 -10.48 6.38 8.17
CA GLY A 282 -10.19 5.14 7.48
C GLY A 282 -11.47 4.36 7.19
N PHE A 283 -11.33 3.09 6.83
CA PHE A 283 -12.45 2.17 6.64
C PHE A 283 -13.10 1.78 7.98
N GLY A 284 -12.41 1.98 9.11
CA GLY A 284 -12.98 1.69 10.43
C GLY A 284 -13.13 0.20 10.72
N TRP A 285 -12.39 -0.66 10.03
CA TRP A 285 -12.38 -2.10 10.30
C TRP A 285 -11.81 -2.40 11.69
N LEU A 286 -10.87 -1.57 12.14
CA LEU A 286 -10.31 -1.62 13.49
C LEU A 286 -11.01 -0.56 14.35
N ALA A 287 -12.07 -0.95 15.05
CA ALA A 287 -12.83 -0.04 15.89
C ALA A 287 -11.97 0.54 17.02
N GLY A 288 -11.84 1.87 17.03
CA GLY A 288 -10.97 2.60 17.97
C GLY A 288 -9.47 2.33 17.77
N GLY A 289 -9.09 1.63 16.70
CA GLY A 289 -7.71 1.24 16.39
C GLY A 289 -7.08 2.07 15.28
N VAL A 290 -5.77 2.27 15.35
CA VAL A 290 -4.95 2.87 14.28
C VAL A 290 -3.76 1.99 13.94
N VAL A 291 -3.23 2.12 12.74
CA VAL A 291 -2.05 1.37 12.27
C VAL A 291 -0.99 2.36 11.78
N GLU A 292 0.21 2.31 12.34
CA GLU A 292 1.41 2.92 11.77
C GLU A 292 2.24 1.81 11.11
N THR A 293 2.50 1.98 9.82
CA THR A 293 3.24 1.04 8.96
C THR A 293 4.68 1.49 8.76
N ASN A 294 5.56 0.58 8.37
CA ASN A 294 7.02 0.76 8.39
C ASN A 294 7.47 1.27 9.77
N PHE A 295 6.91 0.67 10.81
CA PHE A 295 7.10 1.12 12.18
C PHE A 295 8.49 0.79 12.70
N GLU A 296 9.08 1.77 13.38
CA GLU A 296 10.33 1.62 14.11
C GLU A 296 10.05 1.88 15.60
N PRO A 297 10.29 0.92 16.50
CA PRO A 297 9.95 1.07 17.92
C PRO A 297 10.70 2.22 18.60
N GLY A 298 11.91 2.54 18.14
CA GLY A 298 12.67 3.71 18.61
C GLY A 298 12.08 5.06 18.17
N ASN A 299 11.08 5.08 17.28
CA ASN A 299 10.49 6.29 16.72
C ASN A 299 8.96 6.21 16.64
N ASP A 300 8.33 5.98 17.78
CA ASP A 300 6.88 5.77 17.91
C ASP A 300 6.03 7.05 17.91
N ARG A 301 6.66 8.23 17.76
CA ARG A 301 6.00 9.55 17.81
C ARG A 301 4.81 9.66 16.88
N ARG A 302 4.88 9.01 15.71
CA ARG A 302 3.80 9.02 14.72
C ARG A 302 2.58 8.23 15.19
N LEU A 303 2.81 7.04 15.75
CA LEU A 303 1.75 6.21 16.34
C LEU A 303 1.09 6.92 17.53
N ARG A 304 1.90 7.50 18.43
CA ARG A 304 1.40 8.29 19.57
C ARG A 304 0.55 9.49 19.16
N ARG A 305 0.91 10.16 18.06
CA ARG A 305 0.11 11.27 17.51
C ARG A 305 -1.25 10.79 16.99
N LEU A 306 -1.31 9.63 16.34
CA LEU A 306 -2.59 9.05 15.91
C LEU A 306 -3.45 8.66 17.10
N LEU A 307 -2.86 8.11 18.17
CA LEU A 307 -3.55 7.77 19.42
C LEU A 307 -4.12 8.97 20.17
N ALA A 308 -3.54 10.16 20.00
CA ALA A 308 -4.07 11.39 20.58
C ALA A 308 -5.35 11.89 19.88
N HIS A 309 -5.76 11.27 18.75
CA HIS A 309 -6.96 11.65 18.04
C HIS A 309 -8.23 11.19 18.81
N PRO A 310 -9.27 12.03 18.92
CA PRO A 310 -10.53 11.63 19.54
C PRO A 310 -11.11 10.34 18.93
N GLY A 311 -11.58 9.42 19.77
CA GLY A 311 -12.16 8.14 19.36
C GLY A 311 -11.14 7.04 19.05
N VAL A 312 -9.84 7.33 19.11
CA VAL A 312 -8.79 6.31 19.06
C VAL A 312 -8.44 5.87 20.49
N SER A 313 -8.32 4.56 20.67
CA SER A 313 -8.11 3.91 21.97
C SER A 313 -6.92 2.96 22.00
N TRP A 314 -6.44 2.51 20.84
CA TRP A 314 -5.25 1.66 20.75
C TRP A 314 -4.58 1.80 19.38
N GLY A 315 -3.31 1.43 19.29
CA GLY A 315 -2.51 1.53 18.08
C GLY A 315 -1.66 0.29 17.83
N LEU A 316 -1.44 -0.01 16.56
CA LEU A 316 -0.49 -1.02 16.11
C LEU A 316 0.67 -0.34 15.37
N GLY A 317 1.89 -0.68 15.77
CA GLY A 317 3.11 -0.41 15.03
C GLY A 317 3.56 -1.68 14.32
N ILE A 318 3.53 -1.70 12.98
CA ILE A 318 3.91 -2.87 12.18
C ILE A 318 5.17 -2.54 11.34
N PRO A 319 6.33 -3.14 11.64
CA PRO A 319 7.55 -2.96 10.85
C PRO A 319 7.42 -3.48 9.41
N ALA A 320 8.32 -3.04 8.52
CA ALA A 320 8.39 -3.57 7.16
C ALA A 320 8.65 -5.08 7.16
N GLY A 321 8.02 -5.81 6.23
CA GLY A 321 8.11 -7.27 6.13
C GLY A 321 7.36 -8.06 7.21
N ARG A 322 6.78 -7.38 8.21
CA ARG A 322 6.05 -8.00 9.32
C ARG A 322 4.55 -7.85 9.14
N ALA A 323 3.80 -8.75 9.78
CA ALA A 323 2.35 -8.72 9.71
C ALA A 323 1.66 -9.06 11.02
N VAL A 324 0.46 -8.49 11.18
CA VAL A 324 -0.54 -8.89 12.17
C VAL A 324 -1.74 -9.49 11.43
N LEU A 325 -2.11 -10.71 11.80
CA LEU A 325 -3.22 -11.46 11.24
C LEU A 325 -4.32 -11.54 12.31
N LEU A 326 -5.44 -10.90 12.02
CA LEU A 326 -6.64 -10.94 12.84
C LEU A 326 -7.57 -11.99 12.23
N GLY A 327 -7.90 -13.03 12.99
CA GLY A 327 -8.73 -14.14 12.55
C GLY A 327 -10.08 -14.22 13.27
N PRO A 328 -10.82 -15.31 13.02
CA PRO A 328 -12.11 -15.58 13.67
C PRO A 328 -11.98 -15.73 15.18
N ALA A 329 -13.09 -15.48 15.89
CA ALA A 329 -13.16 -15.62 17.35
C ALA A 329 -12.07 -14.85 18.14
N GLY A 330 -11.54 -13.77 17.56
CA GLY A 330 -10.49 -12.95 18.18
C GLY A 330 -9.09 -13.58 18.11
N ARG A 331 -8.88 -14.57 17.23
CA ARG A 331 -7.55 -15.16 16.99
C ARG A 331 -6.59 -14.08 16.50
N LEU A 332 -5.42 -14.02 17.13
CA LEU A 332 -4.34 -13.11 16.79
C LEU A 332 -3.11 -13.93 16.43
N GLU A 333 -2.56 -13.72 15.25
CA GLU A 333 -1.28 -14.27 14.82
C GLU A 333 -0.37 -13.16 14.30
N THR A 334 0.94 -13.40 14.33
CA THR A 334 1.95 -12.44 13.87
C THR A 334 2.95 -13.14 12.97
N ALA A 335 3.34 -12.49 11.87
CA ALA A 335 4.51 -12.87 11.09
C ALA A 335 5.68 -11.97 11.50
N GLY A 336 6.44 -12.44 12.49
CA GLY A 336 7.48 -11.68 13.19
C GLY A 336 6.95 -10.57 14.09
N ARG A 337 7.88 -9.87 14.76
CA ARG A 337 7.56 -8.92 15.83
C ARG A 337 6.82 -7.67 15.34
N SER A 338 5.69 -7.37 15.97
CA SER A 338 4.91 -6.13 15.84
C SER A 338 4.73 -5.47 17.21
N TYR A 339 4.07 -4.32 17.29
CA TYR A 339 3.93 -3.58 18.55
C TYR A 339 2.50 -3.10 18.76
N TRP A 340 2.04 -3.21 20.00
CA TRP A 340 0.79 -2.66 20.48
C TRP A 340 1.04 -1.48 21.39
N LEU A 341 0.11 -0.54 21.37
CA LEU A 341 0.12 0.60 22.27
C LEU A 341 -1.31 0.93 22.72
N GLY A 342 -1.60 0.71 24.00
CA GLY A 342 -2.93 0.91 24.58
C GLY A 342 -3.31 2.36 24.88
N SER A 343 -2.37 3.29 24.86
CA SER A 343 -2.66 4.73 24.99
C SER A 343 -1.47 5.58 24.53
N ALA A 344 -1.72 6.86 24.22
CA ALA A 344 -0.67 7.76 23.74
C ALA A 344 0.49 7.95 24.74
N GLY A 345 0.25 7.75 26.04
CA GLY A 345 1.26 7.82 27.11
C GLY A 345 1.74 6.48 27.65
N GLY A 346 1.22 5.36 27.11
CA GLY A 346 1.58 4.02 27.57
C GLY A 346 2.90 3.50 27.01
N ASP A 347 3.30 2.32 27.48
CA ASP A 347 4.47 1.60 26.98
C ASP A 347 4.13 0.82 25.70
N LEU A 348 5.13 0.67 24.84
CA LEU A 348 5.03 -0.20 23.67
C LEU A 348 5.17 -1.65 24.11
N GLU A 349 4.15 -2.45 23.82
CA GLU A 349 4.17 -3.88 24.12
C GLU A 349 4.45 -4.67 22.83
N PRO A 350 5.44 -5.57 22.81
CA PRO A 350 5.67 -6.40 21.65
C PRO A 350 4.50 -7.39 21.44
N LEU A 351 4.12 -7.57 20.19
CA LEU A 351 3.21 -8.60 19.71
C LEU A 351 3.98 -9.60 18.85
N GLY A 352 3.91 -10.87 19.22
CA GLY A 352 4.64 -11.94 18.54
C GLY A 352 6.08 -12.07 19.00
N ASP A 353 6.65 -13.25 18.78
CA ASP A 353 8.03 -13.54 19.13
C ASP A 353 9.00 -13.02 18.07
N ASP A 354 10.21 -12.70 18.52
CA ASP A 354 11.33 -12.24 17.70
C ASP A 354 11.67 -13.24 16.62
N GLY A 355 11.48 -14.53 16.90
CA GLY A 355 11.60 -15.61 15.93
C GLY A 355 12.88 -15.55 15.08
N GLU A 356 13.93 -14.86 15.53
CA GLU A 356 15.29 -15.11 15.09
C GLU A 356 15.76 -16.32 15.90
N GLY A 357 15.19 -17.47 15.56
CA GLY A 357 15.99 -18.68 15.63
C GLY A 357 17.14 -18.45 14.69
N GLU A 358 18.27 -17.99 15.22
CA GLU A 358 19.58 -18.42 14.74
C GLU A 358 19.49 -19.94 14.60
N GLY A 359 19.14 -20.40 13.40
CA GLY A 359 19.55 -21.70 12.95
C GLY A 359 21.07 -21.62 12.95
N ASP A 360 21.67 -22.01 14.08
CA ASP A 360 23.08 -22.38 14.17
C ASP A 360 23.25 -23.48 13.13
N GLY A 361 23.61 -23.06 11.92
CA GLY A 361 24.03 -23.88 10.80
C GLY A 361 25.37 -24.51 11.14
N ARG A 362 25.42 -25.26 12.24
CA ARG A 362 26.39 -26.32 12.41
C ARG A 362 25.95 -27.43 11.48
N ASP A 363 26.42 -27.29 10.26
CA ASP A 363 26.79 -28.41 9.42
C ASP A 363 27.63 -29.36 10.29
N ASP A 364 26.97 -30.37 10.87
CA ASP A 364 27.62 -31.59 11.27
C ASP A 364 28.19 -32.22 10.00
N ALA A 365 29.43 -31.85 9.72
CA ALA A 365 30.29 -32.49 8.76
C ALA A 365 30.39 -33.97 9.13
N GLY A 366 29.57 -34.78 8.46
CA GLY A 366 29.70 -36.22 8.45
C GLY A 366 31.13 -36.61 8.10
N ALA A 367 31.72 -37.40 8.98
CA ALA A 367 33.02 -38.02 8.81
C ALA A 367 33.11 -38.79 7.47
N PRO A 368 34.28 -38.79 6.81
CA PRO A 368 34.48 -39.58 5.60
C PRO A 368 34.49 -41.08 5.93
N MET A 369 33.68 -41.84 5.20
CA MET A 369 33.91 -43.25 4.99
C MET A 369 35.09 -43.41 4.01
N ALA A 370 36.26 -43.78 4.53
CA ALA A 370 37.24 -44.71 3.95
C ALA A 370 38.44 -44.86 4.88
#